data_AF-A0A0U3MJI5-F1
#
_entry.id   AF-A0A0U3MJI5-F1
#
_cell.length_a   1.000
_cell.length_b   1.000
_cell.length_c   1.000
_cell.angle_alpha   90.00
_cell.angle_beta   90.00
_cell.angle_gamma   90.00
#
_symmetry.space_group_name_H-M   'P 1'
#
loop_
_entity.id
_entity.type
_entity.pdbx_description
1 polymer ?
#
loop_
_entity_poly.entity_id
_entity_poly.type
_entity_poly.pdbx_seq_one_letter_code
_entity_poly.pdbx_strand_id
1 'polypeptide(L)'
;MTDGHAIRRWLRQLAMLLLSAAVIPATAAAEPQAPPLPEPLLHARFYAWGWVGTPAEQSSEERAARSLAKTWPAHQLVQALPQANAEGKLYMLCIIRRLHPSRYAGALREAGLPPDAPVSVFAGSVLQTLPARQLIDQLERSRCEPLTWPEARSAASAATRPPQ
;
A
#
# COMPACT_ATOMS: atom_id res chain seq x y z
N MET A 1 48.81 -0.94 65.94
CA MET A 1 48.49 0.26 65.14
C MET A 1 48.09 -0.23 63.76
N THR A 2 46.80 -0.52 63.58
CA THR A 2 46.28 -1.33 62.47
C THR A 2 45.42 -0.47 61.55
N ASP A 3 45.91 -0.39 60.30
CA ASP A 3 45.28 -0.08 59.03
C ASP A 3 43.80 0.38 58.98
N GLY A 4 43.55 1.63 59.35
CA GLY A 4 42.31 2.35 58.99
C GLY A 4 42.20 2.71 57.50
N HIS A 5 43.27 2.51 56.71
CA HIS A 5 43.31 2.80 55.27
C HIS A 5 42.89 1.62 54.39
N ALA A 6 43.10 0.38 54.84
CA ALA A 6 42.68 -0.82 54.10
C ALA A 6 41.14 -0.91 54.01
N ILE A 7 40.45 -0.63 55.12
CA ILE A 7 38.98 -0.72 55.22
C ILE A 7 38.28 0.31 54.32
N ARG A 8 38.83 1.52 54.19
CA ARG A 8 38.24 2.58 53.32
C ARG A 8 38.42 2.29 51.82
N ARG A 9 39.47 1.56 51.43
CA ARG A 9 39.67 1.15 50.03
C ARG A 9 38.67 0.06 49.62
N TRP A 10 38.41 -0.90 50.51
CA TRP A 10 37.42 -1.96 50.29
C TRP A 10 36.00 -1.42 50.13
N LEU A 11 35.58 -0.47 50.97
CA LEU A 11 34.25 0.14 50.87
C LEU A 11 34.05 0.96 49.57
N ARG A 12 35.11 1.58 49.04
CA ARG A 12 35.04 2.32 47.76
C ARG A 12 34.94 1.40 46.55
N GLN A 13 35.59 0.24 46.57
CA GLN A 13 35.47 -0.75 45.49
C GLN A 13 34.10 -1.44 45.47
N LEU A 14 33.51 -1.69 46.65
CA LEU A 14 32.16 -2.23 46.76
C LEU A 14 31.08 -1.24 46.29
N ALA A 15 31.28 0.06 46.50
CA ALA A 15 30.37 1.11 46.01
C ALA A 15 30.42 1.28 44.46
N MET A 16 31.55 1.00 43.81
CA MET A 16 31.63 1.03 42.34
C MET A 16 31.03 -0.21 41.66
N LEU A 17 30.94 -1.34 42.36
CA LEU A 17 30.37 -2.60 41.82
C LEU A 17 28.84 -2.64 41.84
N LEU A 18 28.18 -1.73 42.55
CA LEU A 18 26.71 -1.65 42.63
C LEU A 18 26.07 -0.70 41.61
N LEU A 19 26.85 -0.07 40.71
CA LEU A 19 26.36 1.01 39.84
C LEU A 19 26.30 0.67 38.34
N SER A 20 26.25 -0.61 37.95
CA SER A 20 26.26 -0.99 36.51
C SER A 20 25.33 -2.14 36.11
N ALA A 21 24.20 -2.28 36.80
CA ALA A 21 23.13 -3.18 36.37
C ALA A 21 21.80 -2.43 36.18
N ALA A 22 21.85 -1.25 35.55
CA ALA A 22 20.70 -0.76 34.81
C ALA A 22 20.69 -1.50 33.46
N VAL A 23 20.38 -2.80 33.49
CA VAL A 23 19.83 -3.48 32.32
C VAL A 23 18.49 -2.81 32.11
N ILE A 24 18.47 -1.76 31.29
CA ILE A 24 17.25 -1.31 30.64
C ILE A 24 16.84 -2.53 29.82
N PRO A 25 15.75 -3.26 30.16
CA PRO A 25 15.18 -4.12 29.15
C PRO A 25 14.86 -3.16 28.03
N ALA A 26 15.57 -3.31 26.91
CA ALA A 26 15.07 -2.83 25.64
C ALA A 26 13.69 -3.47 25.53
N THR A 27 12.67 -2.74 25.98
CA THR A 27 11.31 -2.96 25.55
C THR A 27 11.46 -2.89 24.05
N ALA A 28 11.49 -4.07 23.43
CA ALA A 28 11.30 -4.22 22.02
C ALA A 28 10.02 -3.43 21.78
N ALA A 29 10.19 -2.19 21.32
CA ALA A 29 9.08 -1.35 20.92
C ALA A 29 8.43 -2.21 19.87
N ALA A 30 7.31 -2.85 20.24
CA ALA A 30 6.52 -3.62 19.32
C ALA A 30 6.33 -2.67 18.14
N GLU A 31 6.93 -3.00 17.00
CA GLU A 31 6.75 -2.21 15.80
C GLU A 31 5.23 -2.02 15.70
N PRO A 32 4.75 -0.77 15.62
CA PRO A 32 3.32 -0.53 15.60
C PRO A 32 2.76 -1.37 14.46
N GLN A 33 2.04 -2.44 14.82
CA GLN A 33 1.51 -3.37 13.85
C GLN A 33 0.69 -2.54 12.88
N ALA A 34 1.02 -2.63 11.59
CA ALA A 34 0.25 -1.93 10.58
C ALA A 34 -1.23 -2.29 10.79
N PRO A 35 -2.14 -1.30 10.83
CA PRO A 35 -3.56 -1.60 10.99
C PRO A 35 -3.97 -2.64 9.93
N PRO A 36 -4.93 -3.53 10.25
CA PRO A 36 -5.32 -4.58 9.32
C PRO A 36 -5.81 -3.95 8.00
N LEU A 37 -5.50 -4.61 6.88
CA LEU A 37 -6.00 -4.17 5.59
C LEU A 37 -7.54 -4.18 5.60
N PRO A 38 -8.21 -3.12 5.12
CA PRO A 38 -9.66 -3.09 5.07
C PRO A 38 -10.23 -4.28 4.27
N GLU A 39 -11.31 -4.87 4.78
CA GLU A 39 -11.98 -6.02 4.16
C GLU A 39 -12.31 -5.82 2.66
N PRO A 40 -12.78 -4.63 2.21
CA PRO A 40 -13.01 -4.40 0.78
C PRO A 40 -11.78 -4.54 -0.11
N LEU A 41 -10.56 -4.47 0.44
CA LEU A 41 -9.31 -4.64 -0.30
C LEU A 41 -8.69 -6.03 -0.13
N LEU A 42 -9.06 -6.76 0.93
CA LEU A 42 -8.75 -8.18 1.05
C LEU A 42 -9.50 -8.99 -0.01
N HIS A 43 -10.76 -8.63 -0.26
CA HIS A 43 -11.68 -9.36 -1.14
C HIS A 43 -12.30 -8.45 -2.21
N ALA A 44 -11.49 -7.57 -2.82
CA ALA A 44 -11.99 -6.65 -3.83
C ALA A 44 -12.60 -7.40 -5.02
N ARG A 45 -13.83 -7.04 -5.40
CA ARG A 45 -14.59 -7.79 -6.41
C ARG A 45 -14.19 -7.44 -7.84
N PHE A 46 -13.72 -6.21 -8.03
CA PHE A 46 -13.27 -5.68 -9.31
C PHE A 46 -12.32 -4.51 -9.05
N TYR A 47 -11.51 -4.17 -10.05
CA TYR A 47 -10.71 -2.95 -10.06
C TYR A 47 -11.33 -1.91 -11.00
N ALA A 48 -11.64 -0.71 -10.47
CA ALA A 48 -12.35 0.36 -11.18
C ALA A 48 -11.83 1.78 -10.88
N TRP A 49 -10.58 1.91 -10.43
CA TRP A 49 -10.04 3.17 -9.93
C TRP A 49 -10.23 4.36 -10.88
N GLY A 50 -10.88 5.42 -10.39
CA GLY A 50 -11.01 6.66 -11.13
C GLY A 50 -12.19 6.66 -12.10
N TRP A 51 -13.31 6.05 -11.71
CA TRP A 51 -14.53 5.99 -12.53
C TRP A 51 -14.36 5.23 -13.83
N VAL A 52 -13.46 4.26 -13.85
CA VAL A 52 -13.54 3.22 -14.88
C VAL A 52 -14.73 2.34 -14.50
N GLY A 53 -15.94 2.86 -14.73
CA GLY A 53 -17.11 2.05 -15.03
C GLY A 53 -18.16 1.73 -13.96
N THR A 54 -18.29 2.51 -12.89
CA THR A 54 -19.56 2.56 -12.15
C THR A 54 -20.30 3.88 -12.44
N PRO A 55 -21.54 3.84 -12.97
CA PRO A 55 -22.34 5.04 -13.11
C PRO A 55 -22.68 5.57 -11.70
N ALA A 56 -22.43 6.85 -11.49
CA ALA A 56 -22.86 7.68 -10.36
C ALA A 56 -22.20 7.50 -8.97
N GLU A 57 -21.68 6.33 -8.58
CA GLU A 57 -21.14 6.13 -7.22
C GLU A 57 -19.80 5.39 -7.15
N GLN A 58 -18.99 5.80 -6.17
CA GLN A 58 -17.71 5.20 -5.85
C GLN A 58 -17.89 3.86 -5.10
N SER A 59 -17.27 2.79 -5.60
CA SER A 59 -17.34 1.47 -4.96
C SER A 59 -16.75 1.46 -3.53
N SER A 60 -17.12 0.46 -2.73
CA SER A 60 -16.55 0.26 -1.38
C SER A 60 -15.03 0.05 -1.42
N GLU A 61 -14.55 -0.68 -2.41
CA GLU A 61 -13.13 -0.98 -2.63
C GLU A 61 -12.37 0.31 -2.95
N GLU A 62 -12.90 1.14 -3.86
CA GLU A 62 -12.26 2.42 -4.18
C GLU A 62 -12.32 3.39 -3.00
N ARG A 63 -13.42 3.41 -2.23
CA ARG A 63 -13.52 4.21 -0.99
C ARG A 63 -12.47 3.79 0.04
N ALA A 64 -12.31 2.48 0.25
CA ALA A 64 -11.29 1.93 1.14
C ALA A 64 -9.88 2.31 0.66
N ALA A 65 -9.59 2.12 -0.63
CA ALA A 65 -8.32 2.49 -1.24
C ALA A 65 -8.00 4.00 -1.09
N ARG A 66 -8.99 4.88 -1.31
CA ARG A 66 -8.80 6.32 -1.09
C ARG A 66 -8.60 6.67 0.39
N SER A 67 -9.22 5.93 1.32
CA SER A 67 -8.96 6.09 2.74
C SER A 67 -7.52 5.70 3.11
N LEU A 68 -7.03 4.58 2.58
CA LEU A 68 -5.64 4.16 2.74
C LEU A 68 -4.67 5.22 2.19
N ALA A 69 -4.94 5.74 1.00
CA ALA A 69 -4.11 6.77 0.37
C ALA A 69 -3.95 8.05 1.21
N LYS A 70 -4.91 8.34 2.11
CA LYS A 70 -4.89 9.50 3.00
C LYS A 70 -4.23 9.21 4.35
N THR A 71 -4.32 7.97 4.83
CA THR A 71 -4.03 7.63 6.22
C THR A 71 -2.78 6.77 6.39
N TRP A 72 -2.42 6.00 5.38
CA TRP A 72 -1.31 5.05 5.48
C TRP A 72 -0.03 5.61 4.85
N PRO A 73 1.13 5.50 5.54
CA PRO A 73 2.42 5.76 4.93
C PRO A 73 2.81 4.66 3.93
N ALA A 74 3.72 5.00 3.01
CA ALA A 74 4.16 4.12 1.93
C ALA A 74 4.60 2.71 2.38
N HIS A 75 5.28 2.59 3.52
CA HIS A 75 5.78 1.31 4.01
C HIS A 75 4.63 0.37 4.43
N GLN A 76 3.59 0.89 5.08
CA GLN A 76 2.40 0.09 5.45
C GLN A 76 1.65 -0.38 4.21
N LEU A 77 1.52 0.49 3.20
CA LEU A 77 0.93 0.10 1.91
C LEU A 77 1.69 -1.07 1.27
N VAL A 78 3.03 -1.02 1.26
CA VAL A 78 3.85 -2.11 0.70
C VAL A 78 3.72 -3.40 1.51
N GLN A 79 3.81 -3.32 2.85
CA GLN A 79 3.72 -4.50 3.73
C GLN A 79 2.37 -5.21 3.66
N ALA A 80 1.28 -4.50 3.35
CA ALA A 80 -0.05 -5.09 3.27
C ALA A 80 -0.38 -5.70 1.89
N LEU A 81 0.43 -5.45 0.84
CA LEU A 81 0.18 -5.97 -0.50
C LEU A 81 -0.01 -7.49 -0.57
N PRO A 82 0.79 -8.32 0.12
CA PRO A 82 0.62 -9.77 0.06
C PRO A 82 -0.74 -10.26 0.58
N GLN A 83 -1.40 -9.47 1.42
CA GLN A 83 -2.67 -9.84 2.07
C GLN A 83 -3.88 -9.65 1.14
N ALA A 84 -3.78 -8.73 0.17
CA ALA A 84 -4.87 -8.43 -0.75
C ALA A 84 -5.03 -9.50 -1.85
N ASN A 85 -6.24 -9.64 -2.39
CA ASN A 85 -6.45 -10.36 -3.64
C ASN A 85 -5.93 -9.57 -4.86
N ALA A 86 -6.10 -10.10 -6.07
CA ALA A 86 -5.54 -9.50 -7.29
C ALA A 86 -6.06 -8.07 -7.54
N GLU A 87 -7.37 -7.86 -7.44
CA GLU A 87 -8.03 -6.56 -7.59
C GLU A 87 -7.58 -5.57 -6.50
N GLY A 88 -7.50 -6.01 -5.25
CA GLY A 88 -7.05 -5.20 -4.12
C GLY A 88 -5.59 -4.78 -4.26
N LYS A 89 -4.72 -5.70 -4.72
CA LYS A 89 -3.33 -5.39 -5.06
C LYS A 89 -3.25 -4.28 -6.11
N LEU A 90 -4.09 -4.29 -7.13
CA LEU A 90 -4.10 -3.24 -8.15
C LEU A 90 -4.54 -1.88 -7.62
N TYR A 91 -5.53 -1.84 -6.72
CA TYR A 91 -5.87 -0.61 -5.99
C TYR A 91 -4.67 -0.05 -5.22
N MET A 92 -3.98 -0.89 -4.46
CA MET A 92 -2.83 -0.49 -3.66
C MET A 92 -1.62 -0.09 -4.52
N LEU A 93 -1.31 -0.85 -5.57
CA LEU A 93 -0.28 -0.54 -6.55
C LEU A 93 -0.56 0.80 -7.24
N CYS A 94 -1.82 1.10 -7.53
CA CYS A 94 -2.20 2.40 -8.08
C CYS A 94 -1.91 3.56 -7.10
N ILE A 95 -2.28 3.42 -5.82
CA ILE A 95 -1.96 4.42 -4.79
C ILE A 95 -0.45 4.66 -4.72
N ILE A 96 0.34 3.58 -4.64
CA ILE A 96 1.80 3.65 -4.55
C ILE A 96 2.38 4.28 -5.81
N ARG A 97 1.89 3.91 -7.00
CA ARG A 97 2.35 4.49 -8.27
C ARG A 97 2.16 6.00 -8.33
N ARG A 98 1.04 6.50 -7.80
CA ARG A 98 0.67 7.92 -7.81
C ARG A 98 1.39 8.73 -6.74
N LEU A 99 1.39 8.24 -5.50
CA LEU A 99 1.85 9.00 -4.35
C LEU A 99 3.32 8.71 -3.98
N HIS A 100 3.81 7.52 -4.30
CA HIS A 100 5.14 7.03 -3.89
C HIS A 100 5.86 6.34 -5.05
N PRO A 101 6.08 7.03 -6.20
CA PRO A 101 6.61 6.41 -7.42
C PRO A 101 7.96 5.71 -7.23
N SER A 102 8.81 6.19 -6.31
CA SER A 102 10.11 5.58 -5.98
C SER A 102 9.98 4.20 -5.30
N ARG A 103 8.82 3.88 -4.74
CA ARG A 103 8.55 2.59 -4.07
C ARG A 103 7.85 1.59 -4.99
N TYR A 104 7.38 2.03 -6.17
CA TYR A 104 6.52 1.23 -7.04
C TYR A 104 7.15 -0.09 -7.51
N ALA A 105 8.41 -0.06 -7.96
CA ALA A 105 9.08 -1.29 -8.43
C ALA A 105 9.23 -2.34 -7.31
N GLY A 106 9.52 -1.89 -6.08
CA GLY A 106 9.55 -2.77 -4.91
C GLY A 106 8.16 -3.29 -4.54
N ALA A 107 7.15 -2.43 -4.58
CA ALA A 107 5.76 -2.79 -4.34
C ALA A 107 5.24 -3.83 -5.36
N LEU A 108 5.57 -3.69 -6.64
CA LEU A 108 5.14 -4.63 -7.68
C LEU A 108 5.69 -6.04 -7.41
N ARG A 109 6.95 -6.14 -6.97
CA ARG A 109 7.55 -7.40 -6.53
C ARG A 109 6.86 -7.96 -5.30
N GLU A 110 6.63 -7.13 -4.28
CA GLU A 110 5.99 -7.52 -3.02
C GLU A 110 4.55 -8.01 -3.22
N ALA A 111 3.82 -7.40 -4.15
CA ALA A 111 2.47 -7.82 -4.50
C ALA A 111 2.44 -9.28 -4.99
N GLY A 112 3.52 -9.77 -5.61
CA GLY A 112 3.59 -11.13 -6.14
C GLY A 112 2.42 -11.45 -7.08
N LEU A 113 1.90 -10.44 -7.79
CA LEU A 113 0.74 -10.57 -8.67
C LEU A 113 1.20 -11.21 -9.98
N PRO A 114 0.78 -12.45 -10.31
CA PRO A 114 1.19 -13.09 -11.54
C PRO A 114 0.73 -12.29 -12.76
N PRO A 115 1.58 -12.11 -13.81
CA PRO A 115 1.22 -11.31 -14.98
C PRO A 115 -0.05 -11.76 -15.70
N ASP A 116 -0.31 -13.07 -15.70
CA ASP A 116 -1.49 -13.67 -16.35
C ASP A 116 -2.66 -13.89 -15.39
N ALA A 117 -2.58 -13.42 -14.14
CA ALA A 117 -3.69 -13.54 -13.19
C ALA A 117 -4.93 -12.83 -13.77
N PRO A 118 -6.09 -13.51 -13.81
CA PRO A 118 -7.32 -12.89 -14.27
C PRO A 118 -7.79 -11.88 -13.23
N VAL A 119 -8.15 -10.68 -13.69
CA VAL A 119 -8.65 -9.60 -12.85
C VAL A 119 -9.95 -9.08 -13.43
N SER A 120 -10.96 -8.97 -12.57
CA SER A 120 -12.23 -8.34 -12.94
C SER A 120 -12.07 -6.83 -12.95
N VAL A 121 -12.40 -6.19 -14.07
CA VAL A 121 -12.34 -4.74 -14.25
C VAL A 121 -13.59 -4.22 -14.91
N PHE A 122 -13.99 -3.02 -14.54
CA PHE A 122 -15.01 -2.33 -15.30
C PHE A 122 -14.37 -1.54 -16.46
N ALA A 123 -15.07 -1.46 -17.58
CA ALA A 123 -14.74 -0.65 -18.75
C ALA A 123 -16.00 0.09 -19.19
N GLY A 124 -16.21 1.30 -18.65
CA GLY A 124 -17.57 1.86 -18.65
C GLY A 124 -18.52 0.92 -17.88
N SER A 125 -19.77 0.79 -18.27
CA SER A 125 -20.74 -0.05 -17.54
C SER A 125 -20.55 -1.57 -17.66
N VAL A 126 -19.49 -2.04 -18.34
CA VAL A 126 -19.26 -3.46 -18.64
C VAL A 126 -18.17 -4.03 -17.74
N LEU A 127 -18.48 -5.13 -17.04
CA LEU A 127 -17.49 -5.92 -16.32
C LEU A 127 -16.78 -6.87 -17.29
N GLN A 128 -15.44 -6.82 -17.31
CA GLN A 128 -14.59 -7.65 -18.16
C GLN A 128 -13.50 -8.30 -17.31
N THR A 129 -12.91 -9.39 -17.82
CA THR A 129 -11.74 -10.02 -17.20
C THR A 129 -10.52 -9.77 -18.07
N LEU A 130 -9.50 -9.14 -17.49
CA LEU A 130 -8.23 -8.87 -18.16
C LEU A 130 -7.07 -9.53 -17.40
N PRO A 131 -5.97 -9.88 -18.09
CA PRO A 131 -4.77 -10.33 -17.40
C PRO A 131 -4.10 -9.15 -16.67
N ALA A 132 -3.60 -9.40 -15.46
CA ALA A 132 -2.99 -8.39 -14.60
C ALA A 132 -1.91 -7.55 -15.30
N ARG A 133 -1.12 -8.14 -16.20
CA ARG A 133 -0.09 -7.43 -16.98
C ARG A 133 -0.63 -6.21 -17.73
N GLN A 134 -1.83 -6.31 -18.33
CA GLN A 134 -2.40 -5.19 -19.09
C GLN A 134 -2.70 -4.00 -18.17
N LEU A 135 -3.14 -4.29 -16.95
CA LEU A 135 -3.43 -3.28 -15.94
C LEU A 135 -2.14 -2.71 -15.35
N ILE A 136 -1.12 -3.54 -15.09
CA ILE A 136 0.20 -3.09 -14.63
C ILE A 136 0.85 -2.16 -15.66
N ASP A 137 0.91 -2.57 -16.94
CA ASP A 137 1.44 -1.76 -18.05
C ASP A 137 0.69 -0.43 -18.17
N GLN A 138 -0.60 -0.43 -17.86
CA GLN A 138 -1.40 0.78 -17.82
C GLN A 138 -1.03 1.68 -16.63
N LEU A 139 -0.92 1.13 -15.42
CA LEU A 139 -0.49 1.88 -14.23
C LEU A 139 0.87 2.55 -14.47
N GLU A 140 1.78 1.85 -15.13
CA GLU A 140 3.10 2.37 -15.46
C GLU A 140 3.04 3.56 -16.41
N ARG A 141 2.21 3.46 -17.47
CA ARG A 141 2.03 4.49 -18.50
C ARG A 141 1.25 5.71 -18.02
N SER A 142 0.08 5.52 -17.40
CA SER A 142 -0.87 6.60 -17.11
C SER A 142 -0.92 7.02 -15.64
N ARG A 143 -0.13 6.39 -14.76
CA ARG A 143 -0.20 6.63 -13.30
C ARG A 143 -1.63 6.51 -12.76
N CYS A 144 -2.39 5.57 -13.32
CA CYS A 144 -3.83 5.36 -13.07
C CYS A 144 -4.71 6.61 -13.15
N GLU A 145 -4.49 7.41 -14.19
CA GLU A 145 -5.56 8.26 -14.73
C GLU A 145 -6.70 7.41 -15.33
N PRO A 146 -7.94 7.93 -15.33
CA PRO A 146 -9.10 7.22 -15.88
C PRO A 146 -8.88 6.78 -17.33
N LEU A 147 -9.29 5.56 -17.63
CA LEU A 147 -9.28 5.04 -18.99
C LEU A 147 -10.27 5.82 -19.87
N THR A 148 -9.75 6.55 -20.85
CA THR A 148 -10.49 6.77 -22.08
C THR A 148 -10.33 5.54 -22.95
N TRP A 149 -11.25 4.57 -22.79
CA TRP A 149 -11.31 3.41 -23.67
C TRP A 149 -11.50 3.87 -25.13
N PRO A 150 -10.91 3.21 -26.14
CA PRO A 150 -10.97 3.66 -27.52
C PRO A 150 -12.39 3.80 -28.08
N GLU A 151 -13.38 3.07 -27.58
CA GLU A 151 -14.79 3.25 -27.95
C GLU A 151 -15.35 4.64 -27.58
N ALA A 152 -14.81 5.29 -26.54
CA ALA A 152 -15.17 6.65 -26.16
C ALA A 152 -14.66 7.70 -27.18
N ARG A 153 -13.59 7.41 -27.95
CA ARG A 153 -13.11 8.31 -29.01
C ARG A 153 -14.02 8.29 -30.23
N SER A 154 -14.59 7.13 -30.58
CA SER A 154 -15.54 7.03 -31.69
C SER A 154 -16.85 7.78 -31.39
N ALA A 155 -17.33 7.74 -30.15
CA ALA A 155 -18.52 8.47 -29.73
C ALA A 155 -18.29 10.00 -29.62
N ALA A 156 -17.15 10.43 -29.07
CA ALA A 156 -16.83 11.86 -28.95
C ALA A 156 -16.54 12.52 -30.32
N SER A 157 -15.92 11.79 -31.25
CA SER A 157 -15.66 12.30 -32.61
C SER A 157 -16.92 12.37 -33.48
N ALA A 158 -17.93 11.52 -33.21
CA ALA A 158 -19.23 11.59 -33.87
C ALA A 158 -20.08 12.79 -33.40
N ALA A 159 -19.95 13.19 -32.13
CA ALA A 159 -20.71 14.31 -31.54
C ALA A 159 -20.18 15.71 -31.92
N THR A 160 -19.03 15.81 -32.60
CA THR A 160 -18.41 17.09 -32.99
C THR A 160 -18.57 17.40 -34.50
N ARG A 161 -19.38 16.62 -35.24
CA ARG A 161 -19.75 17.02 -36.61
C ARG A 161 -20.96 17.94 -36.54
N PRO A 162 -20.86 19.21 -36.97
CA PRO A 162 -22.04 20.03 -37.14
C PRO A 162 -22.94 19.40 -38.22
N PRO A 163 -24.28 19.52 -38.11
CA PRO A 163 -25.18 19.09 -39.17
C PRO A 163 -24.84 19.84 -40.47
N GLN A 164 -24.71 19.10 -41.57
CA GLN A 164 -24.64 19.67 -42.92
C GLN A 164 -25.99 20.19 -43.36
#